data_AF-A0A0G1GLZ2-F1
#
_entry.id   AF-A0A0G1GLZ2-F1
#
_cell.length_a   1.000
_cell.length_b   1.000
_cell.length_c   1.000
_cell.angle_alpha   90.00
_cell.angle_beta   90.00
_cell.angle_gamma   90.00
#
_symmetry.space_group_name_H-M   'P 1'
#
loop_
_entity.id
_entity.type
_entity.pdbx_description
1 polymer ?
#
loop_
_entity_poly.entity_id
_entity_poly.type
_entity_poly.pdbx_seq_one_letter_code
_entity_poly.pdbx_strand_id
1 'polypeptide(L)' 'MPNIGTTEIIIVAIVILVLFGGKKLPELVKGIAQAIKEFRNAFKDKD' A
#
# COMPACT_ATOMS: atom_id res chain seq x y z
N MET A 1 24.91 12.51 -6.99
CA MET A 1 23.66 11.71 -7.10
C MET A 1 22.88 11.93 -5.83
N PRO A 2 21.59 12.33 -5.87
CA PRO A 2 20.78 12.43 -4.66
C PRO A 2 20.72 11.06 -4.00
N ASN A 3 21.18 10.97 -2.77
CA ASN A 3 21.16 9.75 -1.97
C ASN A 3 19.90 9.84 -1.10
N ILE A 4 18.86 9.10 -1.45
CA ILE A 4 17.67 8.99 -0.60
C ILE A 4 18.10 8.17 0.62
N GLY A 5 18.44 8.87 1.69
CA GLY A 5 18.80 8.29 2.96
C GLY A 5 17.56 7.91 3.77
N THR A 6 17.81 7.16 4.85
CA THR A 6 16.78 6.72 5.79
C THR A 6 15.94 7.89 6.32
N THR A 7 16.57 9.05 6.51
CA THR A 7 15.89 10.27 7.00
C THR A 7 14.87 10.81 5.99
N GLU A 8 15.20 10.90 4.71
CA GLU A 8 14.24 11.38 3.70
C GLU A 8 13.05 10.42 3.54
N ILE A 9 13.30 9.11 3.61
CA ILE A 9 12.23 8.10 3.57
C ILE A 9 11.27 8.27 4.76
N ILE A 10 11.80 8.51 5.96
CA ILE A 10 10.98 8.73 7.16
C ILE A 10 10.13 10.00 7.01
N ILE A 11 10.71 11.10 6.51
CA ILE A 11 9.98 12.35 6.30
C ILE A 11 8.84 12.14 5.29
N VAL A 12 9.11 11.48 4.17
CA VAL A 12 8.08 11.17 3.16
C VAL A 12 6.99 10.27 3.75
N ALA A 13 7.37 9.25 4.52
CA ALA A 13 6.42 8.38 5.18
C ALA A 13 5.52 9.15 6.16
N ILE A 14 6.07 10.08 6.95
CA ILE A 14 5.30 10.95 7.84
C ILE A 14 4.33 11.83 7.05
N VAL A 15 4.77 12.45 5.94
CA VAL A 15 3.90 13.28 5.10
C VAL A 15 2.72 12.47 4.57
N ILE A 16 2.98 11.27 4.03
CA ILE A 16 1.93 10.36 3.56
C ILE A 16 0.98 9.99 4.71
N LEU A 17 1.53 9.70 5.89
CA LEU A 17 0.75 9.31 7.06
C LEU A 17 -0.10 10.45 7.62
N VAL A 18 0.32 11.72 7.48
CA VAL A 18 -0.48 12.89 7.83
C VAL A 18 -1.59 13.14 6.81
N LEU A 19 -1.30 13.03 5.50
CA LEU A 19 -2.28 13.27 4.44
C LEU A 19 -3.38 12.21 4.42
N PHE A 20 -3.01 10.94 4.55
CA PHE A 20 -3.94 9.83 4.47
C PHE A 20 -4.43 9.38 5.86
N GLY A 21 -3.65 9.62 6.91
CA GLY A 21 -3.91 9.07 8.24
C GLY A 21 -3.38 7.63 8.36
N GLY A 22 -2.77 7.31 9.50
CA GLY A 22 -2.19 5.98 9.76
C GLY A 22 -3.19 4.82 9.68
N LYS A 23 -4.50 5.08 9.75
CA LYS A 23 -5.56 4.08 9.60
C LYS A 23 -5.98 3.85 8.14
N LYS A 24 -5.90 4.86 7.26
CA LYS A 24 -6.36 4.69 5.86
C LYS A 24 -5.36 3.91 5.02
N LEU A 25 -4.06 4.05 5.26
CA LEU A 25 -3.05 3.29 4.53
C LEU A 25 -3.26 1.76 4.67
N PRO A 26 -3.42 1.17 5.87
CA PRO A 26 -3.71 -0.26 6.00
C PRO A 26 -5.10 -0.66 5.50
N GLU A 27 -6.09 0.24 5.55
CA GLU A 27 -7.43 0.00 5.03
C GLU A 27 -7.44 -0.11 3.49
N LEU A 28 -6.71 0.78 2.81
CA LEU A 28 -6.48 0.73 1.37
C LEU A 28 -5.73 -0.55 0.97
N VAL A 29 -4.67 -0.91 1.71
CA VAL A 29 -3.93 -2.16 1.45
C VAL A 29 -4.82 -3.38 1.61
N LYS A 30 -5.67 -3.43 2.66
CA LYS A 30 -6.62 -4.54 2.85
C LYS A 30 -7.61 -4.64 1.70
N GLY A 31 -8.17 -3.52 1.25
CA GLY A 31 -9.09 -3.50 0.11
C GLY A 31 -8.44 -3.99 -1.18
N ILE A 32 -7.22 -3.52 -1.47
CA ILE A 32 -6.46 -3.96 -2.64
C ILE A 32 -6.09 -5.45 -2.54
N ALA A 33 -5.64 -5.91 -1.37
CA ALA A 33 -5.29 -7.31 -1.15
C ALA A 33 -6.50 -8.24 -1.34
N GLN A 34 -7.66 -7.84 -0.84
CA GLN A 34 -8.90 -8.58 -1.04
C GLN A 34 -9.31 -8.61 -2.51
N ALA A 35 -9.26 -7.47 -3.21
CA ALA A 35 -9.53 -7.41 -4.65
C ALA A 35 -8.60 -8.35 -5.43
N ILE A 36 -7.28 -8.29 -5.19
CA ILE A 36 -6.30 -9.18 -5.84
C ILE A 36 -6.62 -10.66 -5.58
N LYS A 37 -7.02 -11.00 -4.34
CA LYS A 37 -7.40 -12.37 -3.97
C LYS A 37 -8.63 -12.84 -4.75
N GLU A 38 -9.67 -12.00 -4.83
CA GLU A 38 -10.90 -12.29 -5.58
C GLU A 38 -10.62 -12.42 -7.09
N PHE A 39 -9.81 -11.52 -7.66
CA PHE A 39 -9.35 -11.64 -9.06
C PHE A 39 -8.65 -12.98 -9.28
N ARG A 40 -7.67 -13.33 -8.44
CA ARG A 40 -6.92 -14.59 -8.60
C ARG A 40 -7.80 -15.83 -8.46
N ASN A 41 -8.79 -15.81 -7.58
CA ASN A 41 -9.74 -16.93 -7.41
C ASN A 41 -10.64 -17.08 -8.64
N ALA A 42 -11.17 -15.97 -9.18
CA ALA A 42 -12.01 -15.99 -10.37
C ALA A 42 -11.30 -16.52 -11.63
N PHE A 43 -9.97 -16.35 -11.70
CA PHE A 43 -9.16 -16.95 -12.77
C PHE A 43 -8.79 -18.41 -12.52
N LYS A 44 -8.78 -18.88 -11.26
CA LYS A 44 -8.46 -20.26 -10.91
C LYS A 44 -9.61 -21.26 -11.09
N ASP A 45 -10.87 -20.79 -11.02
CA ASP A 45 -12.06 -21.62 -11.23
C ASP A 45 -12.39 -21.87 -12.72
N LYS A 46 -11.50 -21.46 -13.64
CA LYS A 46 -11.65 -21.65 -15.10
C LYS A 46 -10.76 -22.74 -15.70
N ASP A 47 -10.10 -23.53 -14.86
CA ASP A 47 -9.40 -24.77 -15.24
C ASP A 47 -10.14 -26.00 -14.70
#